data_AF-A0A413NR18-F1
#
_entry.id   AF-A0A413NR18-F1
#
_cell.length_a   1.000
_cell.length_b   1.000
_cell.length_c   1.000
_cell.angle_alpha   90.00
_cell.angle_beta   90.00
_cell.angle_gamma   90.00
#
_symmetry.space_group_name_H-M   'P 1'
#
loop_
_entity.id
_entity.type
_entity.pdbx_description
1 polymer ?
#
loop_
_entity_poly.entity_id
_entity_poly.type
_entity_poly.pdbx_seq_one_letter_code
_entity_poly.pdbx_strand_id
1 'polypeptide(L)' 'MKPYIIISMSLITYSDRRIPLEIVESHILTKPLKAIKEKLLDAFFTMKDKPVNVELKIKHI' A
#
# COMPACT_ATOMS: atom_id res chain seq x y z
N MET A 1 -6.65 17.84 3.99
CA MET A 1 -5.70 16.96 3.29
C MET A 1 -5.95 17.07 1.79
N LYS A 2 -4.89 17.11 0.97
CA LYS A 2 -5.07 17.10 -0.49
C LYS A 2 -5.48 15.68 -0.93
N PRO A 3 -6.52 15.54 -1.77
CA PRO A 3 -6.85 14.24 -2.35
C PRO A 3 -5.66 13.69 -3.14
N TYR A 4 -5.56 12.37 -3.17
CA TYR A 4 -4.54 11.67 -3.95
C TYR A 4 -5.06 10.33 -4.45
N ILE A 5 -4.41 9.81 -5.48
CA ILE A 5 -4.58 8.44 -5.97
C ILE A 5 -3.30 7.65 -5.75
N ILE A 6 -3.42 6.36 -5.49
CA ILE A 6 -2.28 5.44 -5.46
C ILE A 6 -2.06 4.98 -6.90
N ILE A 7 -0.84 5.17 -7.41
CA ILE A 7 -0.45 4.82 -8.79
C ILE A 7 0.40 3.56 -8.86
N SER A 8 1.08 3.18 -7.77
CA SER A 8 1.73 1.88 -7.65
C SER A 8 1.90 1.49 -6.18
N MET A 9 1.99 0.19 -5.93
CA MET A 9 2.17 -0.35 -4.59
C MET A 9 3.14 -1.54 -4.61
N SER A 10 4.00 -1.62 -3.59
CA SER A 10 4.87 -2.78 -3.36
C SER A 10 4.84 -3.16 -1.88
N LEU A 11 4.68 -4.45 -1.59
CA LEU A 11 4.83 -5.01 -0.25
C LEU A 11 6.30 -5.37 -0.02
N ILE A 12 6.82 -5.03 1.16
CA ILE A 12 8.13 -5.46 1.64
C ILE A 12 7.89 -6.47 2.76
N THR A 13 8.37 -7.69 2.61
CA THR A 13 8.20 -8.76 3.60
C THR A 13 9.37 -8.87 4.56
N TYR A 14 9.20 -9.65 5.64
CA TYR A 14 10.29 -9.98 6.58
C TYR A 14 11.49 -10.65 5.89
N SER A 15 11.27 -11.34 4.77
CA SER A 15 12.32 -11.99 4.00
C SER A 15 13.05 -11.03 3.03
N ASP A 16 12.91 -9.72 3.22
CA ASP A 16 13.37 -8.66 2.31
C ASP A 16 12.86 -8.78 0.87
N ARG A 17 11.81 -9.58 0.66
CA ARG A 17 11.20 -9.73 -0.66
C ARG A 17 10.31 -8.53 -0.95
N ARG A 18 10.47 -7.99 -2.16
CA ARG A 18 9.60 -6.94 -2.69
C ARG A 18 8.60 -7.57 -3.63
N ILE A 19 7.32 -7.48 -3.26
CA ILE A 19 6.21 -8.01 -4.04
C ILE A 19 5.48 -6.81 -4.65
N PRO A 20 5.69 -6.52 -5.96
CA PRO A 20 4.94 -5.48 -6.63
C PRO A 20 3.47 -5.90 -6.74
N LEU A 21 2.56 -4.97 -6.46
CA LEU A 21 1.13 -5.17 -6.59
C LEU A 21 0.60 -4.31 -7.72
N GLU A 22 -0.16 -4.95 -8.62
CA GLU A 22 -0.87 -4.27 -9.68
C GLU A 22 -2.17 -3.66 -9.15
N ILE A 23 -2.43 -2.41 -9.52
CA ILE A 23 -3.64 -1.70 -9.12
C ILE A 23 -4.68 -1.90 -10.21
N VAL A 24 -5.64 -2.77 -9.94
CA VAL A 24 -6.76 -3.04 -10.86
C VAL A 24 -7.72 -1.86 -10.92
N GLU A 25 -7.92 -1.15 -9.80
CA GLU A 25 -8.82 0.00 -9.72
C GLU A 25 -8.29 1.08 -8.78
N SER A 26 -8.11 2.30 -9.29
CA SER A 26 -7.64 3.44 -8.51
C SER A 26 -8.80 4.29 -7.99
N HIS A 27 -8.79 4.60 -6.70
CA HIS A 27 -9.79 5.46 -6.06
C HIS A 27 -9.16 6.74 -5.53
N ILE A 28 -9.91 7.84 -5.54
CA ILE A 28 -9.50 9.09 -4.89
C ILE A 28 -9.57 8.89 -3.37
N LEU A 29 -8.43 9.04 -2.71
CA LEU A 29 -8.29 8.90 -1.27
C LEU A 29 -8.12 10.27 -0.63
N THR A 30 -8.87 10.48 0.45
CA THR A 30 -8.79 11.66 1.32
C THR A 30 -8.27 11.31 2.71
N LYS A 31 -8.04 10.03 2.98
CA LYS A 31 -7.55 9.49 4.25
C LYS A 31 -6.03 9.66 4.39
N PRO A 32 -5.50 9.70 5.63
CA PRO A 32 -4.06 9.74 5.85
C PRO A 32 -3.33 8.54 5.25
N LEU A 33 -2.18 8.78 4.61
CA LEU A 33 -1.33 7.72 4.05
C LEU A 33 -0.97 6.67 5.10
N LYS A 34 -0.71 7.09 6.33
CA LYS A 34 -0.41 6.18 7.45
C LYS A 34 -1.55 5.17 7.68
N ALA A 35 -2.79 5.66 7.76
CA ALA A 35 -3.96 4.81 7.95
C ALA A 35 -4.20 3.86 6.77
N ILE A 36 -3.87 4.30 5.55
CA ILE A 36 -3.92 3.43 4.37
C ILE A 36 -2.86 2.34 4.43
N LYS A 37 -1.62 2.68 4.81
CA LYS A 37 -0.53 1.70 4.97
C LYS A 37 -0.85 0.66 6.05
N GLU A 38 -1.33 1.09 7.21
CA GLU A 38 -1.73 0.18 8.30
C GLU A 38 -2.83 -0.77 7.82
N LYS A 39 -3.88 -0.25 7.18
CA LYS A 39 -4.95 -1.07 6.62
C LYS A 39 -4.46 -2.08 5.58
N LEU A 40 -3.48 -1.70 4.75
CA LEU A 40 -2.88 -2.60 3.77
C LEU A 40 -2.05 -3.70 4.46
N LEU A 41 -1.21 -3.35 5.43
CA LEU A 41 -0.46 -4.33 6.21
C LEU A 41 -1.39 -5.32 6.91
N ASP A 42 -2.47 -4.85 7.53
CA ASP A 42 -3.47 -5.70 8.16
C ASP A 42 -4.17 -6.63 7.16
N ALA A 43 -4.52 -6.13 5.98
CA ALA A 43 -5.16 -6.92 4.93
C ALA A 43 -4.27 -8.08 4.42
N PHE A 44 -2.94 -7.88 4.42
CA PHE A 44 -1.97 -8.87 3.99
C PHE A 44 -1.29 -9.62 5.16
N PHE A 45 -1.76 -9.44 6.40
CA PHE A 45 -1.17 -10.07 7.59
C PHE A 45 -1.26 -11.61 7.58
N THR A 46 -2.21 -12.16 6.83
CA THR A 46 -2.41 -13.61 6.68
C THR A 46 -1.44 -14.27 5.71
N MET A 47 -0.62 -13.48 5.00
CA MET A 47 0.43 -14.01 4.13
C MET A 47 1.44 -14.82 4.94
N LYS A 48 1.88 -15.97 4.39
CA LYS A 48 2.91 -16.80 5.00
C LYS A 48 4.21 -16.00 5.24
N ASP A 49 4.58 -15.18 4.26
CA ASP A 49 5.66 -14.20 4.37
C ASP A 49 5.03 -12.82 4.61
N LYS A 50 4.96 -12.43 5.89
CA LYS A 50 4.20 -11.25 6.29
C LYS A 50 4.86 -9.98 5.77
N PRO A 51 4.10 -9.04 5.20
CA PRO A 51 4.62 -7.72 4.89
C PRO A 51 4.89 -6.94 6.18
N VAL A 52 6.06 -6.32 6.25
CA VAL A 52 6.47 -5.40 7.33
C VAL A 52 6.28 -3.94 6.92
N ASN A 53 6.30 -3.66 5.61
CA ASN A 53 6.16 -2.32 5.09
C ASN A 53 5.45 -2.34 3.73
N VAL A 54 4.88 -1.19 3.39
CA VAL A 54 4.24 -0.94 2.10
C VAL A 54 4.81 0.33 1.50
N GLU A 55 5.38 0.19 0.31
CA GLU A 55 5.75 1.32 -0.53
C GLU A 55 4.55 1.70 -1.40
N LEU A 56 4.13 2.95 -1.29
CA LEU A 56 3.03 3.51 -2.06
C LEU A 56 3.58 4.67 -2.87
N LYS A 57 3.35 4.64 -4.18
CA LYS A 57 3.56 5.79 -5.04
C LYS A 57 2.21 6.47 -5.22
N ILE A 58 2.15 7.76 -4.92
CA ILE A 58 0.90 8.53 -4.99
C ILE A 58 1.01 9.69 -5.96
N LYS A 59 -0.14 10.13 -6.48
CA LYS A 59 -0.27 11.34 -7.29
C LYS A 59 -1.35 12.23 -6.66
N HIS A 60 -1.03 13.48 -6.38
CA HIS A 60 -2.00 14.47 -5.92
C HIS A 60 -2.89 14.93 -7.08
N ILE A 61 -4.14 15.22 -6.76
CA ILE A 61 -5.14 15.81 -7.66
C ILE A 61 -5.34 17.27 -7.29
#